data_AF-B8LRV6-F1
#
_entry.id   AF-B8LRV6-F1
#
_cell.length_a   1.000
_cell.length_b   1.000
_cell.length_c   1.000
_cell.angle_alpha   90.00
_cell.angle_beta   90.00
_cell.angle_gamma   90.00
#
_symmetry.space_group_name_H-M   'P 1'
#
loop_
_entity.id
_entity.type
_entity.pdbx_description
1 polymer ?
#
loop_
_entity_poly.entity_id
_entity_poly.type
_entity_poly.pdbx_seq_one_letter_code
_entity_poly.pdbx_strand_id
1 'polypeptide(L)'
;MSNMHGAMTSDIERAEEIKAIANAAFQAHKFSRAIELYSQAIELNSQNAVYWANRAFAHTKLEEYGSAIQDATTAVEIDAKYTKGYYRRGAAYLAMGKFKEALKDFQQVKKICPNDPDATKKLKECEKAVQKLRFIEAISVNDLENHSVVDSIDFRSIEVEPQYAGARIEGENVTLEFIKKMMDDFKNQKNIHKRYAFQILLQVRDLLEVMPSLIDISVPNGKQFTVCGDIHGQYYDLLNIFEINGLPSEDNPYLFNGDFVDRGSFSVEVILVLFAFKCMCPTGLYLSRGNHESRSMNKIYGFEGEVKSKYNESMVELFAEVFCCLPLAHVLNDKIFVVHGGLFSVDGVKLDDIRAINRFREPPEEGLMCEILWSDPQPRKGRGPSKRGVGLSFGEDVTKRFLQENNLELVVRSHEVKEEGYEIEHDGKLITVFSAPNYCDQMGNKGAFIRFKAPELKPEIISFSAVPHPDVRPMAYANNFLRLFS
;
A
#
# COMPACT_ATOMS: atom_id res chain seq x y z
N MET A 1 -5.49 -20.92 50.19
CA MET A 1 -4.64 -19.83 49.64
C MET A 1 -3.34 -20.31 49.01
N SER A 2 -2.82 -21.52 49.30
CA SER A 2 -1.59 -22.03 48.65
C SER A 2 -1.75 -22.48 47.18
N ASN A 3 -2.90 -23.04 46.78
CA ASN A 3 -3.11 -23.52 45.40
C ASN A 3 -3.27 -22.41 44.34
N MET A 4 -3.72 -21.20 44.71
CA MET A 4 -3.80 -20.08 43.76
C MET A 4 -2.43 -19.47 43.45
N HIS A 5 -1.51 -19.48 44.43
CA HIS A 5 -0.18 -18.93 44.23
C HIS A 5 0.67 -19.82 43.32
N GLY A 6 0.57 -21.15 43.46
CA GLY A 6 1.25 -22.11 42.59
C GLY A 6 0.77 -22.08 41.13
N ALA A 7 -0.54 -21.88 40.90
CA ALA A 7 -1.11 -21.74 39.56
C ALA A 7 -0.72 -20.42 38.87
N MET A 8 -0.68 -19.30 39.61
CA MET A 8 -0.20 -18.02 39.08
C MET A 8 1.28 -18.06 38.71
N THR A 9 2.12 -18.75 39.48
CA THR A 9 3.55 -18.91 39.12
C THR A 9 3.73 -19.75 37.86
N SER A 10 2.96 -20.82 37.68
CA SER A 10 3.04 -21.65 36.47
C SER A 10 2.56 -20.93 35.20
N ASP A 11 1.55 -20.07 35.31
CA ASP A 11 1.04 -19.30 34.16
C ASP A 11 2.04 -18.23 33.71
N ILE A 12 2.77 -17.60 34.64
CA ILE A 12 3.85 -16.64 34.32
C ILE A 12 5.01 -17.34 33.62
N GLU A 13 5.45 -18.51 34.11
CA GLU A 13 6.52 -19.28 33.46
C GLU A 13 6.13 -19.69 32.04
N ARG A 14 4.90 -20.18 31.87
CA ARG A 14 4.37 -20.54 30.55
C ARG A 14 4.24 -19.33 29.62
N ALA A 15 3.83 -18.17 30.12
CA ALA A 15 3.78 -16.93 29.34
C ALA A 15 5.17 -16.52 28.83
N GLU A 16 6.20 -16.68 29.66
CA GLU A 16 7.60 -16.40 29.29
C GLU A 16 8.13 -17.37 28.21
N GLU A 17 7.77 -18.66 28.29
CA GLU A 17 8.08 -19.66 27.25
C GLU A 17 7.43 -19.29 25.91
N ILE A 18 6.13 -18.98 25.91
CA ILE A 18 5.40 -18.59 24.70
C ILE A 18 5.99 -17.31 24.12
N LYS A 19 6.34 -16.32 24.95
CA LYS A 19 7.04 -15.11 24.51
C LYS A 19 8.38 -15.43 23.84
N ALA A 20 9.14 -16.40 24.34
CA ALA A 20 10.40 -16.81 23.71
C ALA A 20 10.16 -17.41 22.30
N ILE A 21 9.11 -18.21 22.13
CA ILE A 21 8.69 -18.74 20.83
C ILE A 21 8.22 -17.59 19.91
N ALA A 22 7.46 -16.63 20.44
CA ALA A 22 7.01 -15.45 19.71
C ALA A 22 8.19 -14.59 19.23
N ASN A 23 9.21 -14.40 20.07
CA ASN A 23 10.45 -13.72 19.70
C ASN A 23 11.16 -14.47 18.55
N ALA A 24 11.24 -15.80 18.61
CA ALA A 24 11.85 -16.61 17.55
C ALA A 24 11.08 -16.51 16.23
N ALA A 25 9.74 -16.56 16.27
CA ALA A 25 8.89 -16.32 15.11
C ALA A 25 9.11 -14.91 14.52
N PHE A 26 9.21 -13.89 15.38
CA PHE A 26 9.50 -12.52 14.95
C PHE A 26 10.87 -12.41 14.26
N GLN A 27 11.92 -13.01 14.81
CA GLN A 27 13.25 -13.02 14.19
C GLN A 27 13.28 -13.79 12.86
N ALA A 28 12.40 -14.77 12.70
CA ALA A 28 12.20 -15.49 11.45
C ALA A 28 11.25 -14.76 10.48
N HIS A 29 10.93 -13.48 10.72
CA HIS A 29 10.01 -12.66 9.92
C HIS A 29 8.57 -13.20 9.82
N LYS A 30 8.18 -14.14 10.69
CA LYS A 30 6.82 -14.70 10.79
C LYS A 30 5.96 -13.84 11.71
N PHE A 31 5.71 -12.59 11.32
CA PHE A 31 5.10 -11.58 12.18
C PHE A 31 3.65 -11.93 12.59
N SER A 32 2.82 -12.45 11.68
CA SER A 32 1.45 -12.87 12.02
C SER A 32 1.44 -13.96 13.10
N ARG A 33 2.33 -14.96 12.96
CA ARG A 33 2.51 -16.00 13.97
C ARG A 33 3.04 -15.44 15.29
N ALA A 34 3.96 -14.47 15.24
CA ALA A 34 4.45 -13.81 16.43
C ALA A 34 3.32 -13.08 17.18
N ILE A 35 2.40 -12.41 16.47
CA ILE A 35 1.23 -11.74 17.05
C ILE A 35 0.32 -12.73 17.77
N GLU A 36 0.01 -13.87 17.16
CA GLU A 36 -0.78 -14.93 17.79
C GLU A 36 -0.14 -15.42 19.10
N LEU A 37 1.17 -15.69 19.06
CA LEU A 37 1.92 -16.19 20.22
C LEU A 37 2.01 -15.12 21.32
N TYR A 38 2.28 -13.86 21.00
CA TYR A 38 2.23 -12.80 22.00
C TYR A 38 0.83 -12.64 22.61
N SER A 39 -0.22 -12.84 21.81
CA SER A 39 -1.60 -12.80 22.31
C SER A 39 -1.85 -13.92 23.33
N GLN A 40 -1.37 -15.14 23.06
CA GLN A 40 -1.43 -16.25 24.04
C GLN A 40 -0.62 -15.94 25.31
N ALA A 41 0.55 -15.31 25.20
CA ALA A 41 1.33 -14.89 26.37
C ALA A 41 0.60 -13.82 27.20
N ILE A 42 -0.08 -12.87 26.53
CA ILE A 42 -0.89 -11.82 27.17
C ILE A 42 -2.13 -12.40 27.86
N GLU A 43 -2.77 -13.42 27.29
CA GLU A 43 -3.89 -14.11 27.92
C GLU A 43 -3.50 -14.77 29.25
N LEU A 44 -2.28 -15.30 29.35
CA LEU A 44 -1.75 -15.89 30.58
C LEU A 44 -1.24 -14.85 31.58
N ASN A 45 -0.63 -13.76 31.10
CA ASN A 45 -0.15 -12.67 31.96
C ASN A 45 -0.23 -11.31 31.25
N SER A 46 -1.35 -10.62 31.46
CA SER A 46 -1.63 -9.33 30.82
C SER A 46 -0.90 -8.15 31.46
N GLN A 47 -0.28 -8.32 32.63
CA GLN A 47 0.39 -7.24 33.39
C GLN A 47 1.88 -7.07 33.03
N ASN A 48 2.35 -7.71 31.95
CA ASN A 48 3.72 -7.56 31.49
C ASN A 48 3.79 -6.60 30.27
N ALA A 49 4.29 -5.38 30.49
CA ALA A 49 4.43 -4.35 29.46
C ALA A 49 5.27 -4.80 28.24
N VAL A 50 6.20 -5.75 28.42
CA VAL A 50 7.06 -6.24 27.33
C VAL A 50 6.25 -6.99 26.28
N TYR A 51 5.22 -7.76 26.67
CA TYR A 51 4.45 -8.55 25.72
C TYR A 51 3.67 -7.65 24.77
N TRP A 52 3.00 -6.65 25.33
CA TRP A 52 2.27 -5.63 24.58
C TRP A 52 3.20 -4.84 23.65
N ALA A 53 4.36 -4.38 24.13
CA ALA A 53 5.29 -3.64 23.28
C ALA A 53 5.92 -4.49 22.16
N ASN A 54 6.15 -5.79 22.41
CA ASN A 54 6.66 -6.69 21.38
C ASN A 54 5.57 -7.02 20.34
N ARG A 55 4.32 -7.22 20.77
CA ARG A 55 3.19 -7.40 19.84
C ARG A 55 2.90 -6.13 19.03
N ALA A 56 2.99 -4.96 19.64
CA ALA A 56 2.94 -3.67 18.94
C ALA A 56 4.02 -3.56 17.84
N PHE A 57 5.22 -4.10 18.10
CA PHE A 57 6.27 -4.11 17.09
C PHE A 57 5.95 -5.06 15.94
N ALA A 58 5.40 -6.23 16.23
CA ALA A 58 4.94 -7.17 15.21
C ALA A 58 3.81 -6.56 14.35
N HIS A 59 2.83 -5.90 14.98
CA HIS A 59 1.80 -5.13 14.30
C HIS A 59 2.40 -4.05 13.39
N THR A 60 3.40 -3.30 13.85
CA THR A 60 4.07 -2.27 13.02
C THR A 60 4.76 -2.88 11.79
N LYS A 61 5.31 -4.10 11.90
CA LYS A 61 5.94 -4.81 10.77
C LYS A 61 4.92 -5.31 9.74
N LEU A 62 3.66 -5.52 10.14
CA LEU A 62 2.53 -5.81 9.26
C LEU A 62 1.72 -4.56 8.89
N GLU A 63 2.19 -3.37 9.26
CA GLU A 63 1.52 -2.10 8.95
C GLU A 63 0.14 -1.93 9.62
N GLU A 64 -0.11 -2.72 10.67
CA GLU A 64 -1.25 -2.63 11.56
C GLU A 64 -1.01 -1.54 12.63
N TYR A 65 -0.79 -0.29 12.17
CA TYR A 65 -0.33 0.81 13.02
C TYR A 65 -1.32 1.21 14.12
N GLY A 66 -2.63 1.10 13.88
CA GLY A 66 -3.68 1.32 14.88
C GLY A 66 -3.58 0.31 16.03
N SER A 67 -3.46 -0.98 15.70
CA SER A 67 -3.22 -2.04 16.70
C SER A 67 -1.90 -1.82 17.45
N ALA A 68 -0.84 -1.41 16.74
CA ALA A 68 0.43 -1.09 17.36
C ALA A 68 0.34 0.07 18.38
N ILE A 69 -0.43 1.12 18.06
CA ILE A 69 -0.68 2.24 18.98
C ILE A 69 -1.45 1.79 20.22
N GLN A 70 -2.47 0.95 20.05
CA GLN A 70 -3.28 0.43 21.15
C GLN A 70 -2.44 -0.43 22.10
N ASP A 71 -1.69 -1.38 21.57
CA ASP A 71 -0.81 -2.25 22.35
C ASP A 71 0.30 -1.44 23.04
N ALA A 72 0.94 -0.51 22.33
CA ALA A 72 1.99 0.31 22.90
C ALA A 72 1.46 1.28 23.97
N THR A 73 0.21 1.74 23.85
CA THR A 73 -0.47 2.53 24.90
C THR A 73 -0.69 1.68 26.15
N THR A 74 -1.19 0.45 25.97
CA THR A 74 -1.37 -0.51 27.07
C THR A 74 -0.04 -0.80 27.77
N ALA A 75 1.05 -0.98 27.01
CA ALA A 75 2.39 -1.18 27.57
C ALA A 75 2.85 -0.01 28.46
N VAL A 76 2.56 1.23 28.04
CA VAL A 76 2.88 2.46 28.80
C VAL A 76 2.00 2.61 30.04
N GLU A 77 0.73 2.19 29.97
CA GLU A 77 -0.19 2.21 31.12
C GLU A 77 0.23 1.20 32.21
N ILE A 78 0.71 0.02 31.80
CA ILE A 78 1.24 -1.01 32.69
C ILE A 78 2.55 -0.57 33.34
N ASP A 79 3.50 -0.05 32.55
CA ASP A 79 4.77 0.47 33.06
C ASP A 79 5.14 1.80 32.38
N ALA A 80 4.83 2.89 33.08
CA ALA A 80 5.10 4.26 32.60
C ALA A 80 6.60 4.60 32.50
N LYS A 81 7.49 3.77 33.05
CA LYS A 81 8.96 3.92 32.90
C LYS A 81 9.52 3.03 31.79
N TYR A 82 8.71 2.16 31.18
CA TYR A 82 9.15 1.29 30.11
C TYR A 82 9.30 2.05 28.79
N THR A 83 10.51 2.53 28.53
CA THR A 83 10.85 3.37 27.37
C THR A 83 10.46 2.77 26.02
N LYS A 84 10.52 1.44 25.87
CA LYS A 84 10.15 0.77 24.62
C LYS A 84 8.68 0.95 24.28
N GLY A 85 7.77 1.06 25.25
CA GLY A 85 6.35 1.33 25.00
C GLY A 85 6.16 2.65 24.23
N TYR A 86 6.70 3.75 24.75
CA TYR A 86 6.69 5.05 24.07
C TYR A 86 7.36 5.00 22.71
N TYR A 87 8.50 4.32 22.60
CA TYR A 87 9.22 4.20 21.34
C TYR A 87 8.36 3.49 20.27
N ARG A 88 7.68 2.38 20.62
CA ARG A 88 6.79 1.67 19.68
C ARG A 88 5.60 2.53 19.28
N ARG A 89 4.99 3.24 20.22
CA ARG A 89 3.86 4.14 19.93
C ARG A 89 4.27 5.31 19.04
N GLY A 90 5.40 5.95 19.33
CA GLY A 90 5.95 7.03 18.52
C GLY A 90 6.32 6.58 17.11
N ALA A 91 6.87 5.36 16.95
CA ALA A 91 7.15 4.77 15.64
C ALA A 91 5.88 4.49 14.83
N ALA A 92 4.82 3.97 15.47
CA ALA A 92 3.54 3.74 14.81
C ALA A 92 2.86 5.06 14.39
N TYR A 93 2.85 6.08 15.25
CA TYR A 93 2.38 7.41 14.87
C TYR A 93 3.17 8.01 13.72
N LEU A 94 4.50 7.84 13.71
CA LEU A 94 5.35 8.30 12.63
C LEU A 94 4.99 7.64 11.29
N ALA A 95 4.77 6.33 11.28
CA ALA A 95 4.37 5.61 10.07
C ALA A 95 3.03 6.12 9.52
N MET A 96 2.10 6.51 10.40
CA MET A 96 0.84 7.14 10.02
C MET A 96 0.96 8.63 9.62
N GLY A 97 2.17 9.22 9.61
CA GLY A 97 2.36 10.66 9.38
C GLY A 97 1.89 11.56 10.53
N LYS A 98 1.54 11.00 11.69
CA LYS A 98 1.10 11.71 12.91
C LYS A 98 2.31 12.24 13.68
N PHE A 99 3.06 13.16 13.06
CA PHE A 99 4.34 13.65 13.58
C PHE A 99 4.21 14.40 14.92
N LYS A 100 3.08 15.08 15.15
CA LYS A 100 2.82 15.85 16.38
C LYS A 100 2.67 14.91 17.59
N GLU A 101 1.99 13.78 17.39
CA GLU A 101 1.78 12.71 18.36
C GLU A 101 3.10 11.95 18.62
N ALA A 102 3.80 11.56 17.55
CA ALA A 102 5.09 10.90 17.64
C ALA A 102 6.12 11.72 18.44
N LEU A 103 6.12 13.05 18.24
CA LEU A 103 7.03 13.96 18.95
C LEU A 103 6.85 13.89 20.48
N LYS A 104 5.61 13.80 20.97
CA LYS A 104 5.32 13.70 22.41
C LYS A 104 5.95 12.43 23.01
N ASP A 105 5.85 11.31 22.31
CA ASP A 105 6.43 10.05 22.75
C ASP A 105 7.97 10.08 22.74
N PHE A 106 8.60 10.63 21.69
CA PHE A 106 10.06 10.77 21.65
C PHE A 106 10.61 11.75 22.70
N GLN A 107 9.87 12.82 23.03
CA GLN A 107 10.20 13.70 24.14
C GLN A 107 10.18 12.96 25.49
N GLN A 108 9.18 12.10 25.70
CA GLN A 108 9.08 11.29 26.91
C GLN A 108 10.20 10.25 26.98
N VAL A 109 10.55 9.59 25.86
CA VAL A 109 11.72 8.70 25.77
C VAL A 109 13.00 9.43 26.17
N LYS A 110 13.23 10.63 25.63
CA LYS A 110 14.40 11.46 25.96
C LYS A 110 14.43 11.88 27.43
N LYS A 111 13.27 12.14 28.04
CA LYS A 111 13.15 12.47 29.46
C LYS A 111 13.53 11.28 30.36
N ILE A 112 13.12 10.07 30.00
CA ILE A 112 13.43 8.85 30.75
C ILE A 112 14.90 8.43 30.53
N CYS A 113 15.40 8.55 29.30
CA CYS A 113 16.75 8.13 28.89
C CYS A 113 17.56 9.33 28.34
N PRO A 114 18.02 10.27 29.19
CA PRO A 114 18.63 11.52 28.74
C PRO A 114 19.95 11.34 27.99
N ASN A 115 20.68 10.25 28.24
CA ASN A 115 21.98 9.99 27.63
C ASN A 115 21.91 9.04 26.43
N ASP A 116 20.71 8.61 26.02
CA ASP A 116 20.56 7.72 24.87
C ASP A 116 20.78 8.51 23.55
N PRO A 117 21.83 8.20 22.78
CA PRO A 117 22.12 8.89 21.52
C PRO A 117 21.05 8.63 20.46
N ASP A 118 20.43 7.44 20.45
CA ASP A 118 19.40 7.07 19.50
C ASP A 118 18.10 7.85 19.76
N ALA A 119 17.69 7.94 21.02
CA ALA A 119 16.58 8.78 21.46
C ALA A 119 16.78 10.24 21.06
N THR A 120 18.00 10.76 21.23
CA THR A 120 18.36 12.14 20.86
C THR A 120 18.26 12.37 19.36
N LYS A 121 18.76 11.41 18.56
CA LYS A 121 18.69 11.47 17.10
C LYS A 121 17.24 11.47 16.63
N LYS A 122 16.42 10.55 17.14
CA LYS A 122 15.02 10.40 16.73
C LYS A 122 14.15 11.59 17.14
N LEU A 123 14.37 12.14 18.32
CA LEU A 123 13.70 13.37 18.74
C LEU A 123 14.00 14.53 17.78
N LYS A 124 15.28 14.77 17.47
CA LYS A 124 15.67 15.86 16.55
C LYS A 124 15.10 15.69 15.15
N GLU A 125 15.09 14.48 14.61
CA GLU A 125 14.49 14.20 13.30
C GLU A 125 12.96 14.38 13.33
N CYS A 126 12.29 14.00 14.42
CA CYS A 126 10.86 14.26 14.61
C CYS A 126 10.54 15.76 14.69
N GLU A 127 11.35 16.53 15.42
CA GLU A 127 11.22 17.99 15.52
C GLU A 127 11.34 18.66 14.15
N LYS A 128 12.32 18.25 13.34
CA LYS A 128 12.47 18.72 11.95
C LYS A 128 11.25 18.38 11.09
N ALA A 129 10.72 17.15 11.22
CA ALA A 129 9.53 16.73 10.48
C ALA A 129 8.30 17.57 10.86
N VAL A 130 8.07 17.82 12.15
CA VAL A 130 6.99 18.68 12.63
C VAL A 130 7.16 20.12 12.16
N GLN A 131 8.38 20.65 12.17
CA GLN A 131 8.65 22.01 11.67
C GLN A 131 8.37 22.12 10.17
N LYS A 132 8.80 21.12 9.38
CA LYS A 132 8.49 21.03 7.94
C LYS A 132 6.99 20.92 7.70
N LEU A 133 6.27 20.12 8.49
CA LEU A 133 4.82 20.00 8.39
C LEU A 133 4.12 21.34 8.65
N ARG A 134 4.50 22.06 9.72
CA ARG A 134 3.94 23.39 10.04
C ARG A 134 4.19 24.41 8.94
N PHE A 135 5.37 24.37 8.31
CA PHE A 135 5.67 25.23 7.17
C PHE A 135 4.73 24.92 5.99
N ILE A 136 4.49 23.63 5.71
CA ILE A 136 3.61 23.19 4.63
C ILE A 136 2.14 23.54 4.92
N GLU A 137 1.66 23.28 6.14
CA GLU A 137 0.32 23.68 6.60
C GLU A 137 0.10 25.20 6.50
N ALA A 138 1.16 26.01 6.67
CA ALA A 138 1.08 27.46 6.56
C ALA A 138 1.02 27.97 5.12
N ILE A 139 1.62 27.25 4.16
CA ILE A 139 1.54 27.59 2.73
C ILE A 139 0.28 27.04 2.06
N SER A 140 -0.34 25.98 2.60
CA SER A 140 -1.54 25.35 2.03
C SER A 140 -2.84 26.16 2.21
N VAL A 141 -2.77 27.37 2.75
CA VAL A 141 -3.96 28.20 3.07
C VAL A 141 -4.54 28.90 1.83
N ASN A 142 -3.99 28.71 0.63
CA ASN A 142 -4.41 29.41 -0.59
C ASN A 142 -4.81 28.53 -1.79
N ASP A 143 -5.07 27.23 -1.62
CA ASP A 143 -5.37 26.30 -2.74
C ASP A 143 -6.82 26.41 -3.31
N LEU A 144 -7.44 27.60 -3.20
CA LEU A 144 -8.71 27.89 -3.88
C LEU A 144 -8.53 28.31 -5.35
N GLU A 145 -7.28 28.47 -5.81
CA GLU A 145 -6.94 28.73 -7.22
C GLU A 145 -5.85 27.74 -7.71
N ASN A 146 -6.08 26.43 -7.58
CA ASN A 146 -5.20 25.42 -8.17
C ASN A 146 -5.31 25.46 -9.69
N HIS A 147 -4.43 26.24 -10.32
CA HIS A 147 -4.09 26.03 -11.73
C HIS A 147 -3.49 24.63 -11.83
N SER A 148 -4.01 23.80 -12.73
CA SER A 148 -3.46 22.46 -12.95
C SER A 148 -2.00 22.57 -13.35
N VAL A 149 -1.14 21.69 -12.84
CA VAL A 149 0.28 21.72 -13.22
C VAL A 149 0.46 21.44 -14.72
N VAL A 150 -0.52 20.75 -15.32
CA VAL A 150 -0.64 20.48 -16.75
C VAL A 150 -0.59 21.77 -17.57
N ASP A 151 -1.26 22.83 -17.13
CA ASP A 151 -1.33 24.11 -17.88
C ASP A 151 0.05 24.77 -18.04
N SER A 152 1.00 24.40 -17.19
CA SER A 152 2.37 24.90 -17.19
C SER A 152 3.38 23.97 -17.89
N ILE A 153 2.96 22.79 -18.34
CA ILE A 153 3.84 21.76 -18.90
C ILE A 153 3.50 21.54 -20.38
N ASP A 154 4.37 22.00 -21.28
CA ASP A 154 4.36 21.57 -22.68
C ASP A 154 5.53 20.63 -22.94
N PHE A 155 5.26 19.32 -23.08
CA PHE A 155 6.31 18.36 -23.40
C PHE A 155 6.90 18.59 -24.80
N ARG A 156 6.17 19.24 -25.72
CA ARG A 156 6.62 19.46 -27.11
C ARG A 156 7.77 20.46 -27.18
N SER A 157 7.81 21.43 -26.27
CA SER A 157 8.90 22.40 -26.15
C SER A 157 10.16 21.83 -25.49
N ILE A 158 10.11 20.62 -24.94
CA ILE A 158 11.27 19.99 -24.29
C ILE A 158 12.15 19.33 -25.36
N GLU A 159 13.32 19.90 -25.61
CA GLU A 159 14.34 19.30 -26.49
C GLU A 159 14.93 18.02 -25.87
N VAL A 160 15.18 17.03 -26.71
CA VAL A 160 15.89 15.79 -26.32
C VAL A 160 17.30 15.88 -26.87
N GLU A 161 18.29 15.73 -26.01
CA GLU A 161 19.67 15.93 -26.41
C GLU A 161 20.13 14.82 -27.40
N PRO A 162 20.98 15.12 -28.40
CA PRO A 162 21.41 14.15 -29.41
C PRO A 162 22.08 12.89 -28.83
N GLN A 163 22.73 13.02 -27.67
CA GLN A 163 23.37 11.90 -26.96
C GLN A 163 22.39 10.95 -26.27
N TYR A 164 21.11 11.30 -26.14
CA TYR A 164 20.12 10.41 -25.53
C TYR A 164 19.85 9.20 -26.43
N ALA A 165 20.26 8.03 -25.97
CA ALA A 165 20.13 6.76 -26.71
C ALA A 165 19.10 5.79 -26.12
N GLY A 166 18.25 6.28 -25.19
CA GLY A 166 17.17 5.48 -24.61
C GLY A 166 15.91 5.46 -25.48
N ALA A 167 14.86 4.82 -24.98
CA ALA A 167 13.56 4.73 -25.63
C ALA A 167 13.00 6.11 -26.04
N ARG A 168 12.50 6.22 -27.28
CA ARG A 168 11.91 7.44 -27.84
C ARG A 168 10.49 7.18 -28.30
N ILE A 169 9.58 8.10 -27.98
CA ILE A 169 8.24 8.12 -28.56
C ILE A 169 8.34 8.91 -29.87
N GLU A 170 8.18 8.22 -31.00
CA GLU A 170 8.13 8.84 -32.31
C GLU A 170 6.71 9.38 -32.56
N GLY A 171 6.55 10.71 -32.51
CA GLY A 171 5.25 11.37 -32.65
C GLY A 171 4.45 11.43 -31.34
N GLU A 172 3.13 11.26 -31.45
CA GLU A 172 2.20 11.45 -30.32
C GLU A 172 1.81 10.15 -29.61
N ASN A 173 1.97 8.99 -30.27
CA ASN A 173 1.44 7.71 -29.79
C ASN A 173 2.49 6.84 -29.12
N VAL A 174 2.17 6.32 -27.93
CA VAL A 174 2.96 5.28 -27.27
C VAL A 174 2.79 3.95 -28.02
N THR A 175 3.89 3.31 -28.41
CA THR A 175 3.89 2.05 -29.18
C THR A 175 4.48 0.89 -28.37
N LEU A 176 4.17 -0.35 -28.78
CA LEU A 176 4.72 -1.54 -28.14
C LEU A 176 6.25 -1.61 -28.27
N GLU A 177 6.81 -1.13 -29.37
CA GLU A 177 8.26 -1.06 -29.57
C GLU A 177 8.92 -0.12 -28.56
N PHE A 178 8.33 1.08 -28.37
CA PHE A 178 8.78 2.01 -27.34
C PHE A 178 8.70 1.39 -25.95
N ILE A 179 7.57 0.76 -25.59
CA ILE A 179 7.39 0.15 -24.27
C ILE A 179 8.43 -0.96 -24.04
N LYS A 180 8.67 -1.82 -25.03
CA LYS A 180 9.70 -2.87 -24.92
C LYS A 180 11.09 -2.29 -24.74
N LYS A 181 11.44 -1.24 -25.49
CA LYS A 181 12.75 -0.56 -25.35
C LYS A 181 12.88 0.13 -23.99
N MET A 182 11.81 0.75 -23.50
CA MET A 182 11.73 1.39 -22.18
C MET A 182 11.90 0.36 -21.06
N MET A 183 11.21 -0.78 -21.16
CA MET A 183 11.34 -1.87 -20.20
C MET A 183 12.78 -2.40 -20.14
N ASP A 184 13.44 -2.54 -21.29
CA ASP A 184 14.85 -2.91 -21.38
C ASP A 184 15.77 -1.84 -20.76
N ASP A 185 15.53 -0.55 -21.03
CA ASP A 185 16.29 0.54 -20.42
C ASP A 185 16.16 0.54 -18.89
N PHE A 186 14.94 0.41 -18.37
CA PHE A 186 14.68 0.31 -16.94
C PHE A 186 15.30 -0.95 -16.32
N LYS A 187 15.27 -2.10 -17.00
CA LYS A 187 15.92 -3.33 -16.54
C LYS A 187 17.43 -3.12 -16.34
N ASN A 188 18.02 -2.27 -17.18
CA ASN A 188 19.43 -1.87 -17.14
C ASN A 188 19.67 -0.58 -16.32
N GLN A 189 18.75 -0.18 -15.43
CA GLN A 189 18.85 0.98 -14.54
C GLN A 189 19.08 2.33 -15.27
N LYS A 190 18.55 2.46 -16.49
CA LYS A 190 18.52 3.73 -17.22
C LYS A 190 17.15 4.38 -17.06
N ASN A 191 17.11 5.71 -16.94
CA ASN A 191 15.86 6.46 -16.96
C ASN A 191 15.42 6.77 -18.40
N ILE A 192 14.10 6.90 -18.62
CA ILE A 192 13.61 7.52 -19.84
C ILE A 192 13.80 9.04 -19.78
N HIS A 193 13.88 9.69 -20.94
CA HIS A 193 14.01 11.13 -20.99
C HIS A 193 12.74 11.82 -20.45
N LYS A 194 12.92 12.93 -19.71
CA LYS A 194 11.82 13.69 -19.07
C LYS A 194 10.71 14.09 -20.05
N ARG A 195 11.05 14.37 -21.32
CA ARG A 195 10.07 14.65 -22.39
C ARG A 195 9.03 13.54 -22.51
N TYR A 196 9.49 12.29 -22.61
CA TYR A 196 8.61 11.14 -22.81
C TYR A 196 7.87 10.76 -21.53
N ALA A 197 8.48 10.96 -20.36
CA ALA A 197 7.78 10.81 -19.08
C ALA A 197 6.60 11.80 -18.97
N PHE A 198 6.81 13.09 -19.27
CA PHE A 198 5.72 14.08 -19.31
C PHE A 198 4.66 13.71 -20.35
N GLN A 199 5.06 13.29 -21.56
CA GLN A 199 4.12 12.87 -22.59
C GLN A 199 3.22 11.71 -22.12
N ILE A 200 3.79 10.66 -21.50
CA ILE A 200 3.02 9.53 -20.96
C ILE A 200 2.05 10.01 -19.88
N LEU A 201 2.50 10.86 -18.96
CA LEU A 201 1.68 11.32 -17.83
C LEU A 201 0.53 12.22 -18.26
N LEU A 202 0.77 13.14 -19.19
CA LEU A 202 -0.27 14.01 -19.72
C LEU A 202 -1.32 13.19 -20.48
N GLN A 203 -0.88 12.25 -21.32
CA GLN A 203 -1.79 11.39 -22.08
C GLN A 203 -2.61 10.47 -21.16
N VAL A 204 -2.00 9.86 -20.14
CA VAL A 204 -2.76 9.00 -19.22
C VAL A 204 -3.70 9.82 -18.34
N ARG A 205 -3.35 11.06 -17.97
CA ARG A 205 -4.27 11.97 -17.25
C ARG A 205 -5.56 12.15 -18.04
N ASP A 206 -5.44 12.56 -19.30
CA ASP A 206 -6.58 12.82 -20.18
C ASP A 206 -7.45 11.56 -20.35
N LEU A 207 -6.81 10.37 -20.45
CA LEU A 207 -7.53 9.09 -20.52
C LEU A 207 -8.27 8.76 -19.22
N LEU A 208 -7.66 8.96 -18.06
CA LEU A 208 -8.24 8.62 -16.76
C LEU A 208 -9.30 9.63 -16.31
N GLU A 209 -9.15 10.90 -16.66
CA GLU A 209 -10.06 12.00 -16.28
C GLU A 209 -11.48 11.77 -16.77
N VAL A 210 -11.65 11.23 -17.98
CA VAL A 210 -12.97 10.95 -18.57
C VAL A 210 -13.59 9.64 -18.08
N MET A 211 -12.87 8.83 -17.30
CA MET A 211 -13.39 7.56 -16.77
C MET A 211 -14.28 7.78 -15.55
N PRO A 212 -15.30 6.92 -15.32
CA PRO A 212 -16.06 6.93 -14.08
C PRO A 212 -15.21 6.44 -12.89
N SER A 213 -15.66 6.74 -11.66
CA SER A 213 -14.97 6.28 -10.44
C SER A 213 -15.09 4.76 -10.21
N LEU A 214 -16.11 4.14 -10.82
CA LEU A 214 -16.26 2.69 -10.93
C LEU A 214 -16.38 2.30 -12.40
N ILE A 215 -15.51 1.41 -12.86
CA ILE A 215 -15.47 0.96 -14.26
C ILE A 215 -16.07 -0.44 -14.40
N ASP A 216 -17.05 -0.59 -15.29
CA ASP A 216 -17.59 -1.88 -15.69
C ASP A 216 -16.75 -2.47 -16.83
N ILE A 217 -16.28 -3.70 -16.66
CA ILE A 217 -15.46 -4.42 -17.63
C ILE A 217 -16.22 -5.63 -18.13
N SER A 218 -16.37 -5.73 -19.45
CA SER A 218 -16.96 -6.88 -20.13
C SER A 218 -15.85 -7.77 -20.71
N VAL A 219 -15.70 -8.98 -20.15
CA VAL A 219 -14.85 -10.06 -20.64
C VAL A 219 -15.68 -10.98 -21.55
N PRO A 220 -15.41 -11.02 -22.87
CA PRO A 220 -16.17 -11.86 -23.79
C PRO A 220 -15.99 -13.35 -23.53
N ASN A 221 -16.99 -14.16 -23.88
CA ASN A 221 -16.92 -15.63 -23.75
C ASN A 221 -15.67 -16.21 -24.41
N GLY A 222 -14.96 -17.08 -23.70
CA GLY A 222 -13.72 -17.69 -24.16
C GLY A 222 -12.47 -16.83 -23.98
N LYS A 223 -12.61 -15.54 -23.64
CA LYS A 223 -11.50 -14.65 -23.28
C LYS A 223 -11.22 -14.69 -21.78
N GLN A 224 -10.05 -14.19 -21.42
CA GLN A 224 -9.56 -14.13 -20.04
C GLN A 224 -9.27 -12.70 -19.61
N PHE A 225 -9.17 -12.51 -18.30
CA PHE A 225 -8.82 -11.24 -17.67
C PHE A 225 -7.95 -11.51 -16.44
N THR A 226 -6.84 -10.79 -16.30
CA THR A 226 -5.92 -10.97 -15.16
C THR A 226 -6.07 -9.84 -14.15
N VAL A 227 -6.16 -10.17 -12.86
CA VAL A 227 -6.12 -9.21 -11.75
C VAL A 227 -4.84 -9.42 -10.94
N CYS A 228 -4.02 -8.38 -10.87
CA CYS A 228 -2.87 -8.27 -9.99
C CYS A 228 -3.22 -7.38 -8.79
N GLY A 229 -2.65 -7.67 -7.63
CA GLY A 229 -2.65 -6.78 -6.48
C GLY A 229 -1.46 -5.82 -6.49
N ASP A 230 -1.03 -5.47 -5.29
CA ASP A 230 0.03 -4.50 -5.01
C ASP A 230 1.37 -4.96 -5.62
N ILE A 231 2.15 -4.01 -6.15
CA ILE A 231 3.48 -4.23 -6.74
C ILE A 231 4.56 -3.43 -6.00
N HIS A 232 4.21 -2.29 -5.41
CA HIS A 232 5.10 -1.49 -4.56
C HIS A 232 6.51 -1.28 -5.10
N GLY A 233 6.63 -0.80 -6.34
CA GLY A 233 7.93 -0.49 -6.96
C GLY A 233 8.86 -1.70 -7.13
N GLN A 234 8.36 -2.93 -7.09
CA GLN A 234 9.11 -4.14 -7.40
C GLN A 234 9.14 -4.39 -8.92
N TYR A 235 9.85 -3.50 -9.64
CA TYR A 235 9.89 -3.51 -11.11
C TYR A 235 10.31 -4.84 -11.73
N TYR A 236 11.28 -5.53 -11.13
CA TYR A 236 11.78 -6.79 -11.66
C TYR A 236 10.76 -7.93 -11.51
N ASP A 237 9.94 -7.90 -10.46
CA ASP A 237 8.83 -8.83 -10.30
C ASP A 237 7.67 -8.51 -11.23
N LEU A 238 7.42 -7.22 -11.55
CA LEU A 238 6.48 -6.85 -12.61
C LEU A 238 6.89 -7.46 -13.95
N LEU A 239 8.19 -7.43 -14.30
CA LEU A 239 8.70 -8.10 -15.50
C LEU A 239 8.46 -9.61 -15.45
N ASN A 240 8.66 -10.23 -14.29
CA ASN A 240 8.41 -11.66 -14.09
C ASN A 240 6.93 -12.01 -14.30
N ILE A 241 5.99 -11.19 -13.82
CA ILE A 241 4.55 -11.37 -14.10
C ILE A 241 4.30 -11.39 -15.61
N PHE A 242 4.88 -10.44 -16.36
CA PHE A 242 4.73 -10.39 -17.81
C PHE A 242 5.43 -11.53 -18.55
N GLU A 243 6.51 -12.08 -18.00
CA GLU A 243 7.17 -13.27 -18.54
C GLU A 243 6.31 -14.54 -18.33
N ILE A 244 5.72 -14.69 -17.14
CA ILE A 244 4.86 -15.83 -16.79
C ILE A 244 3.51 -15.78 -17.54
N ASN A 245 2.89 -14.60 -17.60
CA ASN A 245 1.49 -14.44 -18.01
C ASN A 245 1.30 -13.63 -19.30
N GLY A 246 2.39 -13.22 -19.95
CA GLY A 246 2.37 -12.46 -21.19
C GLY A 246 2.16 -10.96 -20.99
N LEU A 247 2.59 -10.17 -21.97
CA LEU A 247 2.43 -8.70 -21.91
C LEU A 247 0.95 -8.27 -21.98
N PRO A 248 0.60 -7.10 -21.40
CA PRO A 248 -0.70 -6.49 -21.58
C PRO A 248 -1.01 -6.23 -23.05
N SER A 249 -2.21 -6.62 -23.47
CA SER A 249 -2.75 -6.40 -24.82
C SER A 249 -4.28 -6.52 -24.79
N GLU A 250 -4.96 -6.22 -25.89
CA GLU A 250 -6.42 -6.44 -25.99
C GLU A 250 -6.82 -7.91 -25.77
N ASP A 251 -5.97 -8.86 -26.18
CA ASP A 251 -6.20 -10.30 -26.00
C ASP A 251 -5.73 -10.83 -24.64
N ASN A 252 -4.96 -10.04 -23.89
CA ASN A 252 -4.45 -10.39 -22.58
C ASN A 252 -4.55 -9.18 -21.62
N PRO A 253 -5.78 -8.79 -21.23
CA PRO A 253 -6.01 -7.60 -20.43
C PRO A 253 -5.66 -7.84 -18.96
N TYR A 254 -5.10 -6.82 -18.32
CA TYR A 254 -4.79 -6.80 -16.90
C TYR A 254 -5.53 -5.69 -16.16
N LEU A 255 -5.85 -5.93 -14.90
CA LEU A 255 -6.13 -4.93 -13.88
C LEU A 255 -5.04 -5.00 -12.81
N PHE A 256 -4.33 -3.90 -12.57
CA PHE A 256 -3.51 -3.74 -11.37
C PHE A 256 -4.31 -2.96 -10.32
N ASN A 257 -4.53 -3.59 -9.18
CA ASN A 257 -5.50 -3.15 -8.19
C ASN A 257 -4.87 -2.28 -7.08
N GLY A 258 -4.30 -1.14 -7.48
CA GLY A 258 -3.67 -0.16 -6.60
C GLY A 258 -2.26 -0.53 -6.13
N ASP A 259 -1.62 0.41 -5.44
CA ASP A 259 -0.35 0.26 -4.75
C ASP A 259 0.78 -0.20 -5.68
N PHE A 260 0.98 0.60 -6.73
CA PHE A 260 2.02 0.40 -7.73
C PHE A 260 3.38 0.89 -7.22
N VAL A 261 3.36 1.93 -6.38
CA VAL A 261 4.52 2.70 -5.94
C VAL A 261 4.77 2.59 -4.44
N ASP A 262 5.77 3.32 -3.97
CA ASP A 262 6.29 3.33 -2.60
C ASP A 262 6.92 2.00 -2.18
N ARG A 263 7.71 2.05 -1.10
CA ARG A 263 8.42 0.91 -0.50
C ARG A 263 9.54 0.37 -1.35
N GLY A 264 9.25 -0.23 -2.50
CA GLY A 264 10.26 -0.62 -3.47
C GLY A 264 10.92 0.60 -4.10
N SER A 265 12.19 0.43 -4.47
CA SER A 265 13.04 1.52 -4.96
C SER A 265 13.08 1.64 -6.49
N PHE A 266 12.12 0.99 -7.18
CA PHE A 266 11.92 1.06 -8.62
C PHE A 266 10.46 1.44 -8.96
N SER A 267 9.88 2.32 -8.15
CA SER A 267 8.49 2.76 -8.30
C SER A 267 8.27 3.55 -9.58
N VAL A 268 9.24 4.37 -9.98
CA VAL A 268 9.19 5.17 -11.21
C VAL A 268 9.13 4.27 -12.45
N GLU A 269 9.91 3.19 -12.47
CA GLU A 269 9.93 2.22 -13.56
C GLU A 269 8.59 1.48 -13.67
N VAL A 270 8.05 1.00 -12.53
CA VAL A 270 6.74 0.34 -12.47
C VAL A 270 5.65 1.25 -13.05
N ILE A 271 5.49 2.46 -12.49
CA ILE A 271 4.35 3.30 -12.83
C ILE A 271 4.41 3.80 -14.28
N LEU A 272 5.61 4.11 -14.80
CA LEU A 272 5.76 4.55 -16.19
C LEU A 272 5.48 3.42 -17.19
N VAL A 273 5.84 2.16 -16.87
CA VAL A 273 5.48 1.01 -17.70
C VAL A 273 3.96 0.79 -17.71
N LEU A 274 3.32 0.82 -16.55
CA LEU A 274 1.86 0.68 -16.45
C LEU A 274 1.14 1.81 -17.22
N PHE A 275 1.52 3.06 -17.01
CA PHE A 275 0.92 4.17 -17.75
C PHE A 275 1.18 4.11 -19.25
N ALA A 276 2.37 3.69 -19.69
CA ALA A 276 2.64 3.53 -21.12
C ALA A 276 1.76 2.44 -21.75
N PHE A 277 1.56 1.30 -21.08
CA PHE A 277 0.61 0.28 -21.54
C PHE A 277 -0.82 0.81 -21.58
N LYS A 278 -1.24 1.61 -20.58
CA LYS A 278 -2.55 2.27 -20.58
C LYS A 278 -2.72 3.23 -21.76
N CYS A 279 -1.70 4.03 -22.08
CA CYS A 279 -1.71 4.94 -23.22
C CYS A 279 -1.74 4.21 -24.57
N MET A 280 -0.99 3.11 -24.71
CA MET A 280 -0.93 2.32 -25.94
C MET A 280 -2.24 1.55 -26.20
N CYS A 281 -2.82 0.94 -25.16
CA CYS A 281 -3.96 0.05 -25.28
C CYS A 281 -4.89 0.23 -24.06
N PRO A 282 -5.81 1.23 -24.08
CA PRO A 282 -6.65 1.56 -22.92
C PRO A 282 -7.53 0.41 -22.41
N THR A 283 -7.86 -0.56 -23.27
CA THR A 283 -8.65 -1.76 -22.94
C THR A 283 -7.79 -2.97 -22.54
N GLY A 284 -6.47 -2.91 -22.79
CA GLY A 284 -5.52 -3.96 -22.40
C GLY A 284 -4.93 -3.76 -21.00
N LEU A 285 -5.05 -2.56 -20.41
CA LEU A 285 -4.62 -2.28 -19.05
C LEU A 285 -5.63 -1.42 -18.28
N TYR A 286 -6.03 -1.88 -17.11
CA TYR A 286 -6.85 -1.17 -16.14
C TYR A 286 -6.04 -0.95 -14.85
N LEU A 287 -6.32 0.16 -14.16
CA LEU A 287 -5.60 0.60 -12.98
C LEU A 287 -6.63 1.09 -11.95
N SER A 288 -6.67 0.46 -10.77
CA SER A 288 -7.38 1.02 -9.61
C SER A 288 -6.44 1.89 -8.80
N ARG A 289 -6.95 2.92 -8.14
CA ARG A 289 -6.22 3.65 -7.11
C ARG A 289 -6.07 2.78 -5.85
N GLY A 290 -4.87 2.72 -5.29
CA GLY A 290 -4.61 2.23 -3.94
C GLY A 290 -4.37 3.38 -2.95
N ASN A 291 -4.14 3.06 -1.68
CA ASN A 291 -3.86 4.11 -0.69
C ASN A 291 -2.47 4.74 -0.91
N HIS A 292 -1.53 4.03 -1.53
CA HIS A 292 -0.21 4.54 -1.87
C HIS A 292 -0.19 5.46 -3.10
N GLU A 293 -1.25 5.56 -3.89
CA GLU A 293 -1.41 6.61 -4.90
C GLU A 293 -1.97 7.90 -4.27
N SER A 294 -1.33 8.38 -3.20
CA SER A 294 -1.68 9.59 -2.44
C SER A 294 -0.44 10.37 -1.99
N ARG A 295 -0.55 11.70 -1.92
CA ARG A 295 0.54 12.59 -1.47
C ARG A 295 1.01 12.24 -0.06
N SER A 296 0.08 11.90 0.83
CA SER A 296 0.40 11.53 2.21
C SER A 296 1.35 10.34 2.29
N MET A 297 1.12 9.31 1.46
CA MET A 297 1.95 8.11 1.45
C MET A 297 3.26 8.36 0.71
N ASN A 298 3.21 8.93 -0.49
CA ASN A 298 4.38 9.12 -1.35
C ASN A 298 5.51 9.92 -0.70
N LYS A 299 5.14 10.92 0.10
CA LYS A 299 6.07 11.78 0.84
C LYS A 299 6.86 11.03 1.92
N ILE A 300 6.28 9.96 2.45
CA ILE A 300 6.81 9.20 3.57
C ILE A 300 7.54 7.95 3.05
N TYR A 301 6.93 7.25 2.09
CA TYR A 301 7.28 5.88 1.72
C TYR A 301 8.12 5.72 0.45
N GLY A 302 8.53 6.83 -0.16
CA GLY A 302 9.67 6.86 -1.07
C GLY A 302 9.40 7.36 -2.46
N PHE A 303 8.17 7.28 -2.98
CA PHE A 303 7.88 7.65 -4.35
C PHE A 303 8.18 9.12 -4.64
N GLU A 304 7.81 10.05 -3.74
CA GLU A 304 8.14 11.48 -3.91
C GLU A 304 9.67 11.67 -4.00
N GLY A 305 10.43 11.01 -3.12
CA GLY A 305 11.89 11.09 -3.10
C GLY A 305 12.51 10.49 -4.36
N GLU A 306 11.97 9.37 -4.85
CA GLU A 306 12.44 8.69 -6.05
C GLU A 306 12.22 9.54 -7.30
N VAL A 307 11.02 10.12 -7.45
CA VAL A 307 10.68 11.02 -8.55
C VAL A 307 11.57 12.27 -8.51
N LYS A 308 11.80 12.88 -7.35
CA LYS A 308 12.72 14.03 -7.22
C LYS A 308 14.15 13.68 -7.57
N SER A 309 14.59 12.46 -7.25
CA SER A 309 15.94 11.99 -7.57
C SER A 309 16.12 11.68 -9.05
N LYS A 310 15.11 11.11 -9.71
CA LYS A 310 15.19 10.70 -11.13
C LYS A 310 14.75 11.80 -12.10
N TYR A 311 13.92 12.74 -11.64
CA TYR A 311 13.36 13.86 -12.40
C TYR A 311 13.41 15.18 -11.62
N ASN A 312 12.26 15.74 -11.22
CA ASN A 312 12.14 17.05 -10.58
C ASN A 312 10.80 17.21 -9.83
N GLU A 313 10.62 18.36 -9.17
CA GLU A 313 9.40 18.70 -8.41
C GLU A 313 8.14 18.75 -9.29
N SER A 314 8.22 19.33 -10.49
CA SER A 314 7.07 19.40 -11.40
C SER A 314 6.53 18.03 -11.78
N MET A 315 7.42 17.03 -11.87
CA MET A 315 7.01 15.63 -12.11
C MET A 315 6.25 15.05 -10.91
N VAL A 316 6.64 15.38 -9.67
CA VAL A 316 5.91 14.96 -8.45
C VAL A 316 4.48 15.49 -8.47
N GLU A 317 4.33 16.78 -8.75
CA GLU A 317 3.02 17.42 -8.80
C GLU A 317 2.13 16.81 -9.88
N LEU A 318 2.69 16.52 -11.05
CA LEU A 318 1.94 15.88 -12.14
C LEU A 318 1.52 14.44 -11.78
N PHE A 319 2.41 13.65 -11.16
CA PHE A 319 2.03 12.32 -10.68
C PHE A 319 0.90 12.37 -9.66
N ALA A 320 0.94 13.30 -8.71
CA ALA A 320 -0.10 13.45 -7.70
C ALA A 320 -1.46 13.83 -8.33
N GLU A 321 -1.45 14.70 -9.35
CA GLU A 321 -2.66 15.03 -10.11
C GLU A 321 -3.20 13.81 -10.88
N VAL A 322 -2.33 13.09 -11.61
CA VAL A 322 -2.71 11.86 -12.34
C VAL A 322 -3.27 10.78 -11.40
N PHE A 323 -2.68 10.60 -10.21
CA PHE A 323 -3.17 9.67 -9.21
C PHE A 323 -4.57 10.02 -8.71
N CYS A 324 -4.92 11.31 -8.66
CA CYS A 324 -6.29 11.74 -8.34
C CYS A 324 -7.30 11.41 -9.46
N CYS A 325 -6.85 11.13 -10.69
CA CYS A 325 -7.73 10.70 -11.78
C CYS A 325 -7.99 9.18 -11.78
N LEU A 326 -7.21 8.37 -11.04
CA LEU A 326 -7.34 6.90 -11.04
C LEU A 326 -8.72 6.45 -10.53
N PRO A 327 -9.42 5.55 -11.25
CA PRO A 327 -10.65 4.91 -10.79
C PRO A 327 -10.49 4.21 -9.44
N LEU A 328 -11.58 4.12 -8.66
CA LEU A 328 -11.54 3.56 -7.31
C LEU A 328 -11.90 2.08 -7.25
N ALA A 329 -12.69 1.59 -8.22
CA ALA A 329 -13.12 0.20 -8.26
C ALA A 329 -13.48 -0.25 -9.68
N HIS A 330 -13.57 -1.57 -9.86
CA HIS A 330 -13.95 -2.20 -11.11
C HIS A 330 -15.00 -3.30 -10.87
N VAL A 331 -15.85 -3.55 -11.86
CA VAL A 331 -16.79 -4.67 -11.86
C VAL A 331 -16.59 -5.51 -13.11
N LEU A 332 -16.25 -6.79 -12.97
CA LEU A 332 -16.11 -7.72 -14.09
C LEU A 332 -17.44 -8.46 -14.34
N ASN A 333 -17.99 -8.31 -15.56
CA ASN A 333 -19.23 -8.93 -16.05
C ASN A 333 -20.38 -8.91 -15.03
N ASP A 334 -20.57 -7.79 -14.33
CA ASP A 334 -21.62 -7.59 -13.31
C ASP A 334 -21.59 -8.62 -12.16
N LYS A 335 -20.44 -9.29 -11.93
CA LYS A 335 -20.32 -10.42 -10.99
C LYS A 335 -19.22 -10.24 -9.96
N ILE A 336 -18.07 -9.70 -10.37
CA ILE A 336 -16.90 -9.62 -9.50
C ILE A 336 -16.57 -8.17 -9.26
N PHE A 337 -16.67 -7.72 -8.01
CA PHE A 337 -16.25 -6.39 -7.58
C PHE A 337 -14.79 -6.42 -7.17
N VAL A 338 -13.97 -5.58 -7.80
CA VAL A 338 -12.53 -5.47 -7.54
C VAL A 338 -12.22 -4.10 -6.97
N VAL A 339 -11.53 -4.08 -5.83
CA VAL A 339 -11.21 -2.86 -5.07
C VAL A 339 -9.89 -3.02 -4.34
N HIS A 340 -9.08 -1.98 -4.19
CA HIS A 340 -7.81 -2.11 -3.46
C HIS A 340 -8.01 -2.49 -1.98
N GLY A 341 -8.68 -1.64 -1.20
CA GLY A 341 -8.89 -1.83 0.24
C GLY A 341 -10.04 -2.79 0.52
N GLY A 342 -11.28 -2.28 0.60
CA GLY A 342 -12.39 -3.13 1.00
C GLY A 342 -13.75 -2.43 1.04
N LEU A 343 -14.61 -2.91 1.93
CA LEU A 343 -16.00 -2.49 2.04
C LEU A 343 -16.20 -1.41 3.11
N PHE A 344 -17.45 -1.01 3.30
CA PHE A 344 -17.82 0.27 3.93
C PHE A 344 -18.31 0.14 5.37
N SER A 345 -18.23 1.25 6.11
CA SER A 345 -18.71 1.37 7.50
C SER A 345 -20.23 1.33 7.65
N VAL A 346 -20.95 1.60 6.56
CA VAL A 346 -22.42 1.56 6.48
C VAL A 346 -22.88 0.46 5.54
N ASP A 347 -24.05 -0.11 5.82
CA ASP A 347 -24.74 -1.01 4.88
C ASP A 347 -25.55 -0.17 3.86
N GLY A 348 -25.98 -0.79 2.76
CA GLY A 348 -26.80 -0.13 1.74
C GLY A 348 -26.04 0.53 0.58
N VAL A 349 -24.70 0.59 0.63
CA VAL A 349 -23.89 1.19 -0.43
C VAL A 349 -24.07 0.43 -1.75
N LYS A 350 -24.43 1.15 -2.80
CA LYS A 350 -24.64 0.64 -4.15
C LYS A 350 -23.46 0.96 -5.07
N LEU A 351 -23.35 0.22 -6.17
CA LEU A 351 -22.35 0.52 -7.23
C LEU A 351 -22.48 1.95 -7.76
N ASP A 352 -23.70 2.49 -7.83
CA ASP A 352 -23.94 3.88 -8.26
C ASP A 352 -23.40 4.91 -7.27
N ASP A 353 -23.40 4.63 -5.97
CA ASP A 353 -22.79 5.51 -4.96
C ASP A 353 -21.28 5.61 -5.20
N ILE A 354 -20.63 4.49 -5.53
CA ILE A 354 -19.20 4.42 -5.84
C ILE A 354 -18.89 5.15 -7.15
N ARG A 355 -19.72 4.95 -8.18
CA ARG A 355 -19.59 5.60 -9.48
C ARG A 355 -19.72 7.13 -9.37
N ALA A 356 -20.52 7.62 -8.43
CA ALA A 356 -20.77 9.03 -8.17
C ALA A 356 -19.70 9.73 -7.29
N ILE A 357 -18.74 8.99 -6.72
CA ILE A 357 -17.67 9.59 -5.90
C ILE A 357 -16.87 10.58 -6.75
N ASN A 358 -16.78 11.84 -6.30
CA ASN A 358 -15.81 12.80 -6.86
C ASN A 358 -14.40 12.46 -6.36
N ARG A 359 -13.67 11.72 -7.18
CA ARG A 359 -12.35 11.16 -6.83
C ARG A 359 -11.16 12.09 -7.12
N PHE A 360 -11.36 13.23 -7.79
CA PHE A 360 -10.32 14.16 -8.23
C PHE A 360 -9.75 15.01 -7.07
N ARG A 361 -9.25 14.31 -6.05
CA ARG A 361 -8.75 14.87 -4.78
C ARG A 361 -7.90 13.83 -4.06
N GLU A 362 -7.15 14.28 -3.07
CA GLU A 362 -6.56 13.37 -2.08
C GLU A 362 -7.67 12.63 -1.29
N PRO A 363 -7.43 11.37 -0.88
CA PRO A 363 -8.39 10.64 -0.05
C PRO A 363 -8.70 11.42 1.24
N PRO A 364 -9.99 11.62 1.58
CA PRO A 364 -10.37 12.21 2.86
C PRO A 364 -10.02 11.27 4.03
N GLU A 365 -10.13 11.77 5.26
CA GLU A 365 -9.93 10.94 6.48
C GLU A 365 -11.11 9.98 6.77
N GLU A 366 -12.28 10.21 6.17
CA GLU A 366 -13.50 9.42 6.36
C GLU A 366 -14.37 9.35 5.10
N GLY A 367 -15.37 8.46 5.10
CA GLY A 367 -16.33 8.28 4.02
C GLY A 367 -15.90 7.27 2.96
N LEU A 368 -16.75 7.07 1.95
CA LEU A 368 -16.62 5.96 0.99
C LEU A 368 -15.25 5.91 0.32
N MET A 369 -14.72 7.04 -0.16
CA MET A 369 -13.41 7.08 -0.82
C MET A 369 -12.26 6.69 0.11
N CYS A 370 -12.33 7.03 1.40
CA CYS A 370 -11.34 6.58 2.36
C CYS A 370 -11.46 5.06 2.57
N GLU A 371 -12.67 4.59 2.87
CA GLU A 371 -12.92 3.21 3.24
C GLU A 371 -12.60 2.22 2.11
N ILE A 372 -12.88 2.60 0.87
CA ILE A 372 -12.62 1.77 -0.31
C ILE A 372 -11.12 1.52 -0.53
N LEU A 373 -10.26 2.44 -0.06
CA LEU A 373 -8.80 2.37 -0.17
C LEU A 373 -8.12 1.76 1.07
N TRP A 374 -8.76 1.76 2.24
CA TRP A 374 -8.08 1.48 3.52
C TRP A 374 -8.66 0.35 4.36
N SER A 375 -9.86 -0.16 4.04
CA SER A 375 -10.54 -1.13 4.91
C SER A 375 -10.03 -2.55 4.69
N ASP A 376 -10.05 -3.36 5.75
CA ASP A 376 -9.60 -4.75 5.74
C ASP A 376 -10.72 -5.72 6.17
N PRO A 377 -10.75 -6.96 5.63
CA PRO A 377 -11.62 -7.99 6.15
C PRO A 377 -11.26 -8.39 7.58
N GLN A 378 -12.23 -8.93 8.33
CA GLN A 378 -11.99 -9.57 9.63
C GLN A 378 -12.75 -10.89 9.75
N PRO A 379 -12.19 -11.89 10.46
CA PRO A 379 -12.83 -13.19 10.59
C PRO A 379 -14.14 -13.15 11.40
N ARG A 380 -14.32 -12.14 12.27
CA ARG A 380 -15.52 -11.99 13.10
C ARG A 380 -16.60 -11.24 12.34
N LYS A 381 -17.86 -11.64 12.52
CA LYS A 381 -19.03 -10.90 12.03
C LYS A 381 -19.08 -9.47 12.58
N GLY A 382 -19.75 -8.58 11.84
CA GLY A 382 -19.93 -7.17 12.15
C GLY A 382 -18.78 -6.31 11.64
N ARG A 383 -18.62 -5.15 12.28
CA ARG A 383 -17.54 -4.19 11.97
C ARG A 383 -16.69 -3.97 13.22
N GLY A 384 -15.43 -3.66 13.01
CA GLY A 384 -14.46 -3.37 14.06
C GLY A 384 -13.58 -2.17 13.70
N PRO A 385 -12.83 -1.63 14.66
CA PRO A 385 -11.82 -0.63 14.35
C PRO A 385 -10.81 -1.20 13.36
N SER A 386 -10.35 -0.37 12.42
CA SER A 386 -9.26 -0.75 11.51
C SER A 386 -7.99 -0.96 12.31
N LYS A 387 -7.28 -2.06 12.01
CA LYS A 387 -5.94 -2.32 12.56
C LYS A 387 -4.92 -1.28 12.10
N ARG A 388 -5.20 -0.54 11.02
CA ARG A 388 -4.34 0.52 10.47
C ARG A 388 -4.59 1.88 11.12
N GLY A 389 -5.71 2.03 11.83
CA GLY A 389 -6.14 3.30 12.43
C GLY A 389 -6.79 4.28 11.45
N VAL A 390 -7.15 3.80 10.25
CA VAL A 390 -7.91 4.50 9.20
C VAL A 390 -8.74 3.46 8.42
N GLY A 391 -9.95 3.82 7.98
CA GLY A 391 -10.93 2.86 7.45
C GLY A 391 -11.54 2.00 8.57
N LEU A 392 -11.96 0.78 8.24
CA LEU A 392 -12.54 -0.16 9.20
C LEU A 392 -12.13 -1.62 8.95
N SER A 393 -12.42 -2.47 9.93
CA SER A 393 -12.43 -3.91 9.75
C SER A 393 -13.87 -4.39 9.48
N PHE A 394 -14.11 -5.21 8.46
CA PHE A 394 -15.47 -5.70 8.12
C PHE A 394 -15.57 -7.23 8.04
N GLY A 395 -16.62 -7.80 8.60
CA GLY A 395 -16.84 -9.24 8.68
C GLY A 395 -17.55 -9.85 7.48
N GLU A 396 -17.64 -11.19 7.49
CA GLU A 396 -18.28 -11.96 6.42
C GLU A 396 -19.72 -11.58 6.11
N ASP A 397 -20.48 -11.12 7.11
CA ASP A 397 -21.86 -10.72 6.97
C ASP A 397 -21.98 -9.38 6.21
N VAL A 398 -21.00 -8.48 6.36
CA VAL A 398 -20.91 -7.24 5.57
C VAL A 398 -20.65 -7.57 4.10
N THR A 399 -19.69 -8.47 3.83
CA THR A 399 -19.39 -8.92 2.46
C THR A 399 -20.61 -9.58 1.81
N LYS A 400 -21.26 -10.52 2.49
CA LYS A 400 -22.43 -11.22 1.97
C LYS A 400 -23.59 -10.25 1.67
N ARG A 401 -23.86 -9.28 2.56
CA ARG A 401 -24.89 -8.25 2.33
C ARG A 401 -24.57 -7.39 1.12
N PHE A 402 -23.36 -6.83 1.03
CA PHE A 402 -22.96 -5.98 -0.11
C PHE A 402 -23.09 -6.71 -1.45
N LEU A 403 -22.63 -7.97 -1.51
CA LEU A 403 -22.74 -8.79 -2.71
C LEU A 403 -24.19 -9.05 -3.09
N GLN A 404 -25.02 -9.49 -2.14
CA GLN A 404 -26.44 -9.75 -2.38
C GLN A 404 -27.18 -8.50 -2.86
N GLU A 405 -26.92 -7.36 -2.23
CA GLU A 405 -27.58 -6.09 -2.50
C GLU A 405 -27.22 -5.44 -3.83
N ASN A 406 -26.09 -5.84 -4.42
CA ASN A 406 -25.60 -5.35 -5.71
C ASN A 406 -25.60 -6.45 -6.79
N ASN A 407 -26.20 -7.61 -6.52
CA ASN A 407 -26.24 -8.77 -7.41
C ASN A 407 -24.86 -9.29 -7.86
N LEU A 408 -23.87 -9.23 -6.97
CA LEU A 408 -22.50 -9.67 -7.21
C LEU A 408 -22.26 -11.06 -6.57
N GLU A 409 -21.20 -11.73 -7.01
CA GLU A 409 -20.83 -13.08 -6.59
C GLU A 409 -19.58 -13.12 -5.70
N LEU A 410 -18.63 -12.19 -5.92
CA LEU A 410 -17.29 -12.20 -5.34
C LEU A 410 -16.73 -10.78 -5.17
N VAL A 411 -16.03 -10.53 -4.06
CA VAL A 411 -15.12 -9.40 -3.88
C VAL A 411 -13.67 -9.85 -4.08
N VAL A 412 -12.90 -9.14 -4.90
CA VAL A 412 -11.44 -9.29 -4.99
C VAL A 412 -10.80 -8.01 -4.47
N ARG A 413 -9.83 -8.14 -3.58
CA ARG A 413 -9.09 -7.02 -3.02
C ARG A 413 -7.60 -7.29 -2.85
N SER A 414 -6.81 -6.28 -2.45
CA SER A 414 -5.35 -6.38 -2.35
C SER A 414 -4.82 -5.96 -0.97
N HIS A 415 -4.02 -4.90 -0.82
CA HIS A 415 -3.73 -4.10 0.40
C HIS A 415 -3.12 -4.81 1.64
N GLU A 416 -3.21 -6.13 1.75
CA GLU A 416 -2.59 -6.95 2.81
C GLU A 416 -1.64 -7.97 2.20
N VAL A 417 -0.40 -7.99 2.70
CA VAL A 417 0.55 -9.09 2.43
C VAL A 417 -0.06 -10.42 2.86
N LYS A 418 0.03 -11.43 1.98
CA LYS A 418 -0.34 -12.82 2.27
C LYS A 418 0.82 -13.75 1.95
N GLU A 419 1.03 -14.78 2.77
CA GLU A 419 2.17 -15.71 2.66
C GLU A 419 2.26 -16.38 1.28
N GLU A 420 1.12 -16.85 0.75
CA GLU A 420 1.04 -17.50 -0.56
C GLU A 420 0.71 -16.53 -1.72
N GLY A 421 0.74 -15.22 -1.44
CA GLY A 421 0.33 -14.16 -2.38
C GLY A 421 -1.18 -13.98 -2.48
N TYR A 422 -1.97 -14.82 -1.81
CA TYR A 422 -3.42 -14.67 -1.74
C TYR A 422 -4.00 -15.27 -0.45
N GLU A 423 -5.26 -14.92 -0.15
CA GLU A 423 -6.07 -15.60 0.87
C GLU A 423 -7.55 -15.59 0.45
N ILE A 424 -8.25 -16.69 0.70
CA ILE A 424 -9.69 -16.82 0.44
C ILE A 424 -10.42 -16.73 1.78
N GLU A 425 -11.23 -15.68 1.93
CA GLU A 425 -11.87 -15.31 3.19
C GLU A 425 -13.40 -15.28 3.02
N HIS A 426 -14.12 -15.12 4.13
CA HIS A 426 -15.57 -14.91 4.17
C HIS A 426 -16.38 -15.96 3.37
N ASP A 427 -16.12 -17.25 3.62
CA ASP A 427 -16.76 -18.39 2.93
C ASP A 427 -16.59 -18.37 1.40
N GLY A 428 -15.42 -17.93 0.92
CA GLY A 428 -15.12 -17.86 -0.51
C GLY A 428 -15.76 -16.67 -1.23
N LYS A 429 -16.28 -15.70 -0.48
CA LYS A 429 -16.89 -14.47 -1.03
C LYS A 429 -15.93 -13.29 -1.09
N LEU A 430 -14.75 -13.43 -0.51
CA LEU A 430 -13.67 -12.45 -0.60
C LEU A 430 -12.35 -13.14 -0.92
N ILE A 431 -11.59 -12.59 -1.87
CA ILE A 431 -10.23 -13.02 -2.15
C ILE A 431 -9.30 -11.81 -2.00
N THR A 432 -8.30 -11.94 -1.15
CA THR A 432 -7.17 -11.02 -1.10
C THR A 432 -6.10 -11.53 -2.06
N VAL A 433 -5.58 -10.69 -2.96
CA VAL A 433 -4.48 -10.98 -3.89
C VAL A 433 -3.38 -9.93 -3.74
N PHE A 434 -2.13 -10.37 -3.66
CA PHE A 434 -0.97 -9.52 -3.43
C PHE A 434 0.15 -9.93 -4.39
N SER A 435 0.68 -8.98 -5.18
CA SER A 435 1.56 -9.29 -6.31
C SER A 435 3.02 -8.89 -6.10
N ALA A 436 3.41 -8.47 -4.90
CA ALA A 436 4.80 -8.17 -4.53
C ALA A 436 5.41 -9.35 -3.73
N PRO A 437 6.07 -10.33 -4.40
CA PRO A 437 6.73 -11.43 -3.71
C PRO A 437 7.92 -10.92 -2.90
N ASN A 438 8.26 -11.61 -1.81
CA ASN A 438 9.32 -11.23 -0.87
C ASN A 438 9.26 -9.73 -0.51
N TYR A 439 8.08 -9.25 -0.14
CA TYR A 439 7.80 -7.83 0.04
C TYR A 439 8.87 -7.14 0.91
N CYS A 440 9.36 -6.00 0.42
CA CYS A 440 10.44 -5.23 1.05
C CYS A 440 11.73 -6.04 1.34
N ASP A 441 12.03 -7.05 0.53
CA ASP A 441 13.19 -7.95 0.65
C ASP A 441 13.31 -8.69 1.99
N GLN A 442 12.21 -8.78 2.74
CA GLN A 442 12.22 -9.26 4.13
C GLN A 442 11.09 -10.23 4.47
N MET A 443 9.95 -10.12 3.79
CA MET A 443 8.75 -10.89 4.19
C MET A 443 8.78 -12.34 3.73
N GLY A 444 9.51 -12.67 2.66
CA GLY A 444 9.60 -14.05 2.14
C GLY A 444 8.29 -14.63 1.58
N ASN A 445 7.23 -13.83 1.45
CA ASN A 445 5.96 -14.25 0.87
C ASN A 445 6.08 -14.53 -0.64
N LYS A 446 5.15 -15.30 -1.18
CA LYS A 446 4.91 -15.35 -2.63
C LYS A 446 4.09 -14.14 -3.07
N GLY A 447 4.14 -13.85 -4.37
CA GLY A 447 3.17 -13.01 -5.05
C GLY A 447 2.12 -13.90 -5.72
N ALA A 448 0.95 -13.36 -6.05
CA ALA A 448 -0.03 -14.04 -6.88
C ALA A 448 -0.75 -13.05 -7.80
N PHE A 449 -1.36 -13.59 -8.86
CA PHE A 449 -2.38 -12.92 -9.67
C PHE A 449 -3.52 -13.89 -9.95
N ILE A 450 -4.70 -13.36 -10.29
CA ILE A 450 -5.91 -14.16 -10.56
C ILE A 450 -6.28 -14.04 -12.03
N ARG A 451 -6.52 -15.16 -12.70
CA ARG A 451 -7.14 -15.20 -14.03
C ARG A 451 -8.62 -15.52 -13.90
N PHE A 452 -9.44 -14.74 -14.60
CA PHE A 452 -10.86 -14.98 -14.76
C PHE A 452 -11.16 -15.27 -16.23
N LYS A 453 -11.76 -16.42 -16.52
CA LYS A 453 -12.15 -16.81 -17.88
C LYS A 453 -13.67 -16.80 -18.01
N ALA A 454 -14.20 -16.06 -18.99
CA ALA A 454 -15.63 -16.00 -19.24
C ALA A 454 -16.11 -17.24 -20.03
N PRO A 455 -17.36 -17.70 -19.83
CA PRO A 455 -18.41 -17.08 -19.00
C PRO A 455 -18.36 -17.44 -17.50
N GLU A 456 -17.60 -18.46 -17.09
CA GLU A 456 -17.70 -18.99 -15.72
C GLU A 456 -17.10 -18.05 -14.67
N LEU A 457 -16.08 -17.28 -15.04
CA LEU A 457 -15.35 -16.34 -14.18
C LEU A 457 -14.92 -16.96 -12.84
N LYS A 458 -14.55 -18.25 -12.87
CA LYS A 458 -13.94 -18.89 -11.71
C LYS A 458 -12.53 -18.32 -11.51
N PRO A 459 -12.13 -17.98 -10.28
CA PRO A 459 -10.79 -17.49 -9.99
C PRO A 459 -9.76 -18.62 -10.17
N GLU A 460 -8.87 -18.48 -11.15
CA GLU A 460 -7.66 -19.28 -11.28
C GLU A 460 -6.49 -18.48 -10.69
N ILE A 461 -6.09 -18.84 -9.47
CA ILE A 461 -5.04 -18.12 -8.73
C ILE A 461 -3.68 -18.75 -9.03
N ILE A 462 -2.72 -17.93 -9.44
CA ILE A 462 -1.36 -18.35 -9.81
C ILE A 462 -0.37 -17.63 -8.92
N SER A 463 0.32 -18.37 -8.04
CA SER A 463 1.38 -17.84 -7.19
C SER A 463 2.75 -17.92 -7.87
N PHE A 464 3.62 -16.96 -7.57
CA PHE A 464 4.99 -16.86 -8.09
C PHE A 464 5.95 -16.34 -7.02
N SER A 465 7.24 -16.64 -7.19
CA SER A 465 8.30 -16.21 -6.28
C SER A 465 9.01 -14.95 -6.78
N ALA A 466 9.71 -14.27 -5.88
CA ALA A 466 10.50 -13.09 -6.21
C ALA A 466 11.68 -13.44 -7.12
N VAL A 467 12.07 -12.48 -7.96
CA VAL A 467 13.25 -12.58 -8.82
C VAL A 467 14.37 -11.63 -8.37
N PRO A 468 15.64 -11.91 -8.73
CA PRO A 468 16.75 -11.01 -8.41
C PRO A 468 16.57 -9.61 -9.02
N HIS A 469 16.97 -8.59 -8.28
CA HIS A 469 17.03 -7.20 -8.71
C HIS A 469 18.38 -6.56 -8.32
N PRO A 470 18.75 -5.39 -8.87
CA PRO A 470 19.94 -4.65 -8.46
C PRO A 470 19.96 -4.32 -6.97
N ASP A 471 21.15 -4.13 -6.41
CA ASP A 471 21.38 -3.81 -5.00
C ASP A 471 20.99 -2.36 -4.65
N VAL A 472 19.69 -2.08 -4.73
CA VAL A 472 19.06 -0.85 -4.25
C VAL A 472 18.04 -1.26 -3.20
N ARG A 473 18.38 -0.99 -1.93
CA ARG A 473 17.54 -1.40 -0.79
C ARG A 473 16.14 -0.80 -0.90
N PRO A 474 15.10 -1.48 -0.39
CA PRO A 474 13.78 -0.88 -0.20
C PRO A 474 13.88 0.41 0.62
N MET A 475 12.97 1.34 0.37
CA MET A 475 12.87 2.62 1.06
C MET A 475 14.13 3.49 0.91
N ALA A 476 14.94 3.30 -0.15
CA ALA A 476 16.17 4.07 -0.38
C ALA A 476 15.90 5.58 -0.47
N TYR A 477 14.76 5.94 -1.06
CA TYR A 477 14.30 7.31 -1.29
C TYR A 477 13.28 7.82 -0.27
N ALA A 478 12.89 6.97 0.70
CA ALA A 478 11.91 7.31 1.72
C ALA A 478 12.43 8.35 2.72
N ASN A 479 11.52 8.87 3.53
CA ASN A 479 11.87 9.84 4.56
C ASN A 479 12.97 9.28 5.48
N ASN A 480 14.07 10.02 5.60
CA ASN A 480 15.22 9.65 6.43
C ASN A 480 14.83 9.28 7.87
N PHE A 481 13.77 9.91 8.40
CA PHE A 481 13.31 9.62 9.74
C PHE A 481 12.65 8.25 9.83
N LEU A 482 11.81 7.87 8.87
CA LEU A 482 11.16 6.55 8.84
C LEU A 482 12.18 5.40 8.67
N ARG A 483 13.24 5.63 7.88
CA ARG A 483 14.36 4.69 7.72
C ARG A 483 15.11 4.36 9.01
N LEU A 484 14.93 5.13 10.09
CA LEU A 484 15.49 4.81 11.41
C LEU A 484 14.71 3.72 12.15
N PHE A 485 13.57 3.27 11.60
CA PHE A 485 12.66 2.30 12.21
C PHE A 485 12.42 1.06 11.34
N SER A 486 12.89 1.08 10.08
CA SER A 486 12.86 -0.05 9.14
C SER A 486 13.82 -1.16 9.55
#